data_AF-A0A7S3VXS8-F1
#
_entry.id   AF-A0A7S3VXS8-F1
#
_cell.length_a   1.000
_cell.length_b   1.000
_cell.length_c   1.000
_cell.angle_alpha   90.00
_cell.angle_beta   90.00
_cell.angle_gamma   90.00
#
_symmetry.space_group_name_H-M   'P 1'
#
loop_
_entity.id
_entity.type
_entity.pdbx_description
1 polymer ?
#
loop_
_entity_poly.entity_id
_entity_poly.type
_entity_poly.pdbx_seq_one_letter_code
_entity_poly.pdbx_strand_id
1 'polypeptide(L)'
;GYYKADEHGGMTLCDVPGLIDGASEGRGMGIKFLRHIERCRTLIHMISADSEDPLHDYDSIQHELRQYNTQVANLPQVIVINKCDIPEARDRLPELMKELRKRAGHS
;
A
#
# COMPACT_ATOMS: atom_id res chain seq x y z
N GLY A 1 9.34 5.50 -9.86
CA GLY A 1 9.88 4.98 -11.14
C GLY A 1 8.94 3.94 -11.73
N TYR A 2 9.12 3.53 -12.98
CA TYR A 2 8.39 2.40 -13.57
C TYR A 2 9.36 1.23 -13.76
N TYR A 3 8.95 0.03 -13.35
CA TYR A 3 9.76 -1.18 -13.48
C TYR A 3 8.97 -2.22 -14.27
N LYS A 4 9.63 -2.90 -15.21
CA LYS A 4 9.04 -3.99 -15.99
C LYS A 4 9.51 -5.31 -15.39
N ALA A 5 8.60 -6.08 -14.81
CA ALA A 5 8.87 -7.46 -14.46
C ALA A 5 8.60 -8.32 -15.69
N ASP A 6 9.59 -9.08 -16.16
CA ASP A 6 9.42 -10.02 -17.27
C ASP A 6 10.02 -11.37 -16.87
N GLU A 7 9.19 -12.42 -17.02
CA GLU A 7 9.63 -13.61 -17.76
C GLU A 7 8.52 -14.21 -18.65
N HIS A 8 7.20 -13.93 -18.49
CA HIS A 8 6.15 -14.50 -19.36
C HIS A 8 4.90 -13.61 -19.60
N GLY A 9 5.05 -12.28 -19.57
CA GLY A 9 3.93 -11.36 -19.83
C GLY A 9 4.08 -10.05 -19.07
N GLY A 10 4.41 -8.97 -19.78
CA GLY A 10 4.87 -7.73 -19.17
C GLY A 10 3.92 -7.15 -18.11
N MET A 11 4.37 -7.13 -16.87
CA MET A 11 3.73 -6.40 -15.78
C MET A 11 4.51 -5.10 -15.53
N THR A 12 3.81 -3.97 -15.57
CA THR A 12 4.39 -2.66 -15.25
C THR A 12 4.13 -2.34 -13.79
N LEU A 13 5.19 -2.24 -13.00
CA LEU A 13 5.15 -1.76 -11.62
C LEU A 13 5.32 -0.24 -11.63
N CYS A 14 4.42 0.47 -10.97
CA CYS A 14 4.54 1.90 -10.71
C CYS A 14 4.75 2.10 -9.22
N ASP A 15 5.84 2.77 -8.86
CA ASP A 15 6.10 3.15 -7.48
C ASP A 15 5.34 4.45 -7.15
N VAL A 16 4.43 4.35 -6.18
CA VAL A 16 3.68 5.47 -5.63
C VAL A 16 4.36 5.82 -4.30
N PRO A 17 5.09 6.95 -4.21
CA PRO A 17 5.66 7.36 -2.94
C PRO A 17 4.51 7.51 -1.94
N GLY A 18 4.73 7.02 -0.71
CA GLY A 18 3.72 6.92 0.34
C GLY A 18 2.79 8.12 0.30
N LEU A 19 1.48 7.85 0.17
CA LEU A 19 0.50 8.92 0.11
C LEU A 19 0.67 9.72 1.40
N ILE A 20 1.23 10.92 1.25
CA ILE A 20 1.46 11.83 2.36
C ILE A 20 0.10 12.41 2.70
N ASP A 21 -0.23 12.52 3.99
CA ASP A 21 -1.46 13.12 4.50
C ASP A 21 -1.92 14.31 3.63
N GLY A 22 -3.07 14.13 2.98
CA GLY A 22 -3.67 15.17 2.13
C GLY A 22 -3.32 15.04 0.64
N ALA A 23 -2.84 13.88 0.19
CA ALA A 23 -2.67 13.58 -1.24
C ALA A 23 -4.00 13.69 -2.01
N SER A 24 -5.13 13.34 -1.38
CA SER A 24 -6.49 13.48 -1.91
C SER A 24 -6.98 14.94 -1.95
N GLU A 25 -6.46 15.81 -1.08
CA GLU A 25 -6.79 17.25 -1.01
C GLU A 25 -5.98 18.10 -2.02
N GLY A 26 -5.18 17.47 -2.88
CA GLY A 26 -4.41 18.16 -3.91
C GLY A 26 -3.09 18.78 -3.40
N ARG A 27 -2.62 18.42 -2.20
CA ARG A 27 -1.28 18.82 -1.76
C ARG A 27 -0.20 17.95 -2.44
N GLY A 28 0.60 18.59 -3.30
CA GLY A 28 1.80 17.98 -3.90
C GLY A 28 1.56 17.06 -5.11
N MET A 29 2.45 16.08 -5.32
CA MET A 29 2.42 15.15 -6.46
C MET A 29 1.27 14.10 -6.40
N GLY A 30 0.48 14.08 -5.32
CA GLY A 30 -0.54 13.05 -5.00
C GLY A 30 -1.58 12.81 -6.10
N ILE A 31 -2.25 13.86 -6.60
CA ILE A 31 -3.25 13.72 -7.68
C ILE A 31 -2.66 13.11 -8.96
N LYS A 32 -1.41 13.42 -9.30
CA LYS A 32 -0.76 12.84 -10.48
C LYS A 32 -0.55 11.34 -10.28
N PHE A 33 -0.14 10.91 -9.08
CA PHE A 33 0.03 9.49 -8.77
C PHE A 33 -1.30 8.74 -8.70
N LEU A 34 -2.32 9.32 -8.07
CA LEU A 34 -3.64 8.72 -7.95
C LEU A 34 -4.28 8.47 -9.34
N ARG A 35 -4.09 9.38 -10.30
CA ARG A 35 -4.48 9.14 -11.71
C ARG A 35 -3.75 7.96 -12.38
N HIS A 36 -2.53 7.64 -11.96
CA HIS A 36 -1.84 6.46 -12.49
C HIS A 36 -2.41 5.18 -11.88
N ILE A 37 -2.79 5.22 -10.60
CA ILE A 37 -3.40 4.09 -9.90
C ILE A 37 -4.71 3.65 -10.58
N GLU A 38 -5.48 4.56 -11.18
CA GLU A 38 -6.69 4.21 -11.95
C GLU A 38 -6.43 3.28 -13.14
N ARG A 39 -5.17 3.17 -13.60
CA ARG A 39 -4.77 2.25 -14.68
C ARG A 39 -4.22 0.92 -14.15
N CYS A 40 -4.03 0.79 -12.84
CA CYS A 40 -3.54 -0.42 -12.20
C CYS A 40 -4.67 -1.45 -12.06
N ARG A 41 -4.31 -2.73 -12.18
CA ARG A 41 -5.23 -3.85 -11.93
C ARG A 41 -5.12 -4.40 -10.51
N THR A 42 -4.01 -4.09 -9.84
CA THR A 42 -3.66 -4.59 -8.51
C THR A 42 -2.75 -3.56 -7.84
N LEU A 43 -2.86 -3.44 -6.51
CA LEU A 43 -2.03 -2.57 -5.68
C LEU A 43 -1.10 -3.41 -4.82
N ILE A 44 0.13 -2.93 -4.64
CA ILE A 44 1.04 -3.46 -3.62
C ILE A 44 1.09 -2.43 -2.51
N HIS A 45 0.63 -2.83 -1.33
CA HIS A 45 0.57 -1.97 -0.16
C HIS A 45 1.76 -2.31 0.75
N MET A 46 2.78 -1.46 0.73
CA MET A 46 3.99 -1.64 1.54
C MET A 46 3.79 -1.09 2.95
N ILE A 47 3.87 -1.94 3.97
CA ILE A 47 3.78 -1.59 5.39
C ILE A 47 5.12 -1.82 6.07
N SER A 48 5.60 -0.83 6.82
CA SER A 48 6.91 -0.91 7.47
C SER A 48 6.82 -1.59 8.83
N ALA A 49 7.59 -2.66 9.03
CA ALA A 49 7.60 -3.39 10.30
C ALA A 49 8.18 -2.56 11.47
N ASP A 50 9.02 -1.57 11.15
CA ASP A 50 9.61 -0.62 12.11
C ASP A 50 8.71 0.59 12.43
N SER A 51 7.53 0.69 11.81
CA SER A 51 6.60 1.76 12.13
C SER A 51 6.13 1.64 13.59
N GLU A 52 5.89 2.80 14.22
CA GLU A 52 5.32 2.90 15.56
C GLU A 52 3.91 2.29 15.58
N ASP A 53 3.10 2.57 14.55
CA ASP A 53 1.76 2.00 14.37
C ASP A 53 1.50 1.58 12.90
N PRO A 54 1.99 0.39 12.50
CA PRO A 54 1.83 -0.09 11.12
C PRO A 54 0.37 -0.36 10.73
N LEU A 55 -0.52 -0.54 11.71
CA LEU A 55 -1.94 -0.75 11.49
C LEU A 55 -2.64 0.57 11.16
N HIS A 56 -2.26 1.64 11.85
CA HIS A 56 -2.71 2.99 11.51
C HIS A 56 -2.22 3.40 10.13
N ASP A 57 -0.96 3.14 9.78
CA ASP A 57 -0.42 3.43 8.44
C ASP A 57 -1.26 2.79 7.33
N TYR A 58 -1.63 1.51 7.51
CA TYR A 58 -2.52 0.81 6.59
C TYR A 58 -3.89 1.48 6.47
N ASP A 59 -4.51 1.82 7.60
CA ASP A 59 -5.84 2.44 7.63
C ASP A 59 -5.84 3.81 6.96
N SER A 60 -4.79 4.61 7.18
CA SER A 60 -4.62 5.95 6.62
C SER A 60 -4.53 5.88 5.10
N ILE A 61 -3.68 5.01 4.56
CA ILE A 61 -3.60 4.79 3.11
C ILE A 61 -4.95 4.33 2.55
N GLN A 62 -5.61 3.36 3.21
CA GLN A 62 -6.93 2.90 2.77
C GLN A 62 -8.00 3.99 2.84
N HIS A 63 -7.93 4.88 3.83
CA HIS A 63 -8.81 6.03 3.95
C HIS A 63 -8.59 6.99 2.77
N GLU A 64 -7.36 7.34 2.44
CA GLU A 64 -7.05 8.25 1.33
C GLU A 64 -7.45 7.67 -0.02
N LEU A 65 -7.21 6.38 -0.26
CA LEU A 65 -7.69 5.71 -1.47
C LEU A 65 -9.21 5.78 -1.59
N ARG A 66 -9.94 5.58 -0.48
CA ARG A 66 -11.42 5.71 -0.46
C ARG A 66 -11.89 7.14 -0.69
N GLN A 67 -11.21 8.14 -0.13
CA GLN A 67 -11.51 9.56 -0.34
C GLN A 67 -11.28 9.97 -1.80
N TYR A 68 -10.24 9.43 -2.43
CA TYR A 68 -9.96 9.70 -3.84
C TYR A 68 -10.95 9.00 -4.77
N ASN A 69 -11.03 7.67 -4.69
CA ASN A 69 -11.90 6.86 -5.54
C ASN A 69 -12.15 5.48 -4.91
N THR A 70 -13.40 5.22 -4.53
CA THR A 70 -13.80 3.94 -3.92
C THR A 70 -13.54 2.73 -4.81
N GLN A 71 -13.55 2.87 -6.14
CA GLN A 71 -13.20 1.77 -7.05
C GLN A 71 -11.71 1.41 -6.96
N VAL A 72 -10.85 2.43 -6.83
CA VAL A 72 -9.41 2.23 -6.65
C VAL A 72 -9.12 1.55 -5.31
N ALA A 73 -9.78 1.97 -4.23
CA ALA A 73 -9.62 1.36 -2.91
C ALA A 73 -10.02 -0.13 -2.87
N ASN A 74 -10.93 -0.54 -3.77
CA ASN A 74 -11.42 -1.91 -3.88
C ASN A 74 -10.65 -2.76 -4.91
N LEU A 75 -9.62 -2.21 -5.57
CA LEU A 75 -8.74 -3.03 -6.40
C LEU A 75 -8.11 -4.15 -5.56
N PRO A 76 -7.84 -5.33 -6.16
CA PRO A 76 -7.06 -6.36 -5.49
C PRO A 76 -5.76 -5.78 -4.91
N GLN A 77 -5.49 -6.07 -3.64
CA GLN A 77 -4.30 -5.56 -2.95
C GLN A 77 -3.44 -6.72 -2.43
N VAL A 78 -2.12 -6.54 -2.51
CA VAL A 78 -1.14 -7.41 -1.86
C VAL A 78 -0.46 -6.59 -0.79
N ILE A 79 -0.64 -6.98 0.47
CA ILE A 79 0.04 -6.34 1.60
C ILE A 79 1.43 -6.96 1.74
N VAL A 80 2.46 -6.12 1.69
CA VAL A 80 3.86 -6.53 1.83
C VAL A 80 4.42 -5.82 3.05
N ILE A 81 4.88 -6.59 4.03
CA ILE A 81 5.56 -6.04 5.20
C ILE A 81 7.06 -5.97 4.88
N ASN A 82 7.64 -4.77 4.89
CA ASN A 82 9.08 -4.57 4.66
C ASN A 82 9.82 -4.26 5.96
N LYS A 83 11.15 -4.23 5.90
CA LYS A 83 12.06 -4.04 7.06
C LYS A 83 11.91 -5.09 8.17
N CYS A 84 11.60 -6.33 7.78
CA CYS A 84 11.46 -7.46 8.71
C CYS A 84 12.80 -7.95 9.30
N ASP A 85 13.91 -7.39 8.85
CA ASP A 85 15.27 -7.65 9.34
C ASP A 85 15.53 -7.00 10.71
N ILE A 86 14.72 -6.04 11.14
CA ILE A 86 14.83 -5.39 12.45
C ILE A 86 14.31 -6.33 13.55
N PRO A 87 15.13 -6.68 14.57
CA PRO A 87 14.76 -7.67 15.59
C PRO A 87 13.46 -7.37 16.33
N GLU A 88 13.29 -6.14 16.80
CA GLU A 88 12.12 -5.69 17.56
C GLU A 88 10.84 -5.75 16.71
N ALA A 89 10.98 -5.51 15.42
CA ALA A 89 9.88 -5.60 14.46
C ALA A 89 9.51 -7.06 14.20
N ARG A 90 10.51 -7.95 14.09
CA ARG A 90 10.34 -9.38 13.79
C ARG A 90 9.48 -10.10 14.81
N ASP A 91 9.64 -9.79 16.10
CA ASP A 91 8.85 -10.43 17.16
C ASP A 91 7.35 -10.09 17.10
N ARG A 92 7.00 -8.91 16.55
CA ARG A 92 5.61 -8.45 16.39
C ARG A 92 4.96 -8.93 15.09
N LEU A 93 5.75 -9.45 14.13
CA LEU A 93 5.25 -9.82 12.80
C LEU A 93 4.06 -10.79 12.81
N PRO A 94 4.04 -11.87 13.62
CA PRO A 94 2.92 -12.81 13.60
C PRO A 94 1.58 -12.15 13.94
N GLU A 95 1.55 -11.29 14.97
CA GLU A 95 0.33 -10.58 15.36
C GLU A 95 -0.03 -9.48 14.36
N LEU A 96 0.97 -8.74 13.86
CA LEU A 96 0.76 -7.73 12.82
C LEU A 96 0.13 -8.34 11.55
N MET A 97 0.65 -9.47 11.06
CA MET A 97 0.12 -10.17 9.90
C MET A 97 -1.33 -10.62 10.11
N LYS A 98 -1.65 -11.11 11.30
CA LYS A 98 -3.00 -11.55 11.67
C LYS A 98 -3.98 -10.38 11.66
N GLU A 99 -3.62 -9.24 12.25
CA GLU A 99 -4.47 -8.05 12.26
C GLU A 99 -4.62 -7.43 10.87
N LEU A 100 -3.55 -7.37 10.06
CA LEU A 100 -3.62 -6.89 8.68
C LEU A 100 -4.53 -7.78 7.81
N ARG A 101 -4.45 -9.12 7.93
CA ARG A 101 -5.37 -10.03 7.22
C ARG A 101 -6.83 -9.77 7.58
N LYS A 102 -7.11 -9.61 8.88
CA LYS A 102 -8.45 -9.30 9.38
C LYS A 102 -8.99 -7.99 8.83
N ARG A 103 -8.18 -6.93 8.81
CA ARG A 103 -8.56 -5.60 8.29
C ARG A 103 -8.77 -5.60 6.78
N ALA A 104 -7.91 -6.29 6.04
CA ALA A 104 -8.00 -6.37 4.59
C ALA A 104 -9.14 -7.27 4.10
N GLY A 105 -9.75 -8.06 4.99
CA GLY A 105 -10.76 -9.06 4.62
C GLY A 105 -10.18 -10.19 3.77
N HIS A 106 -8.86 -10.41 3.83
CA HIS A 106 -8.18 -11.49 3.13
C HIS A 106 -8.16 -12.74 4.03
N SER A 107 -8.65 -13.86 3.49
CA SER A 107 -8.59 -15.19 4.09
C SER A 107 -7.20 -15.81 3.91
#